data_AF-B8FNH2-F1
#
_entry.id   AF-B8FNH2-F1
#
_cell.length_a   1.000
_cell.length_b   1.000
_cell.length_c   1.000
_cell.angle_alpha   90.00
_cell.angle_beta   90.00
_cell.angle_gamma   90.00
#
_symmetry.space_group_name_H-M   'P 1'
#
loop_
_entity.id
_entity.type
_entity.pdbx_description
1 polymer ?
#
loop_
_entity_poly.entity_id
_entity_poly.type
_entity_poly.pdbx_seq_one_letter_code
_entity_poly.pdbx_strand_id
1 'polypeptide(L)'
;MKIQPPEALLKMCCGETYENMWAVSLDRAQHLRTCNYWYLVDNYATPHTAFRTKEHMEAWLNLLGLALEEPLPQKTGEHGSAKVVGRYKRLSVVCSQEEWDSFRPEKEVRMVSNGRYTAAKMFTEKDGTAVMVVPNPNCKWRKEYDHAETRALNDKGILAA
;
A
#
# COMPACT_ATOMS: atom_id res chain seq x y z
N MET A 1 -17.35 -18.84 4.80
CA MET A 1 -16.05 -19.45 5.15
C MET A 1 -15.20 -18.35 5.77
N LYS A 2 -14.78 -18.48 7.04
CA LYS A 2 -14.06 -17.40 7.74
C LYS A 2 -12.61 -17.37 7.25
N ILE A 3 -12.26 -16.34 6.50
CA ILE A 3 -10.90 -16.01 6.09
C ILE A 3 -10.25 -15.37 7.32
N GLN A 4 -9.58 -16.17 8.15
CA GLN A 4 -8.71 -15.63 9.20
C GLN A 4 -7.31 -16.18 8.95
N PRO A 5 -6.26 -15.34 9.06
CA PRO A 5 -4.90 -15.85 9.07
C PRO A 5 -4.77 -16.86 10.21
N PRO A 6 -4.01 -17.94 10.03
CA PRO A 6 -3.64 -18.81 11.13
C PRO A 6 -3.10 -17.94 12.28
N GLU A 7 -3.58 -18.11 13.52
CA GLU A 7 -3.09 -17.34 14.67
C GLU A 7 -1.55 -17.42 14.81
N ALA A 8 -0.95 -18.49 14.30
CA ALA A 8 0.48 -18.69 14.20
C ALA A 8 1.19 -17.62 13.34
N LEU A 9 0.60 -17.20 12.21
CA LEU A 9 1.18 -16.19 11.33
C LEU A 9 1.29 -14.85 12.04
N LEU A 10 0.30 -14.47 12.84
CA LEU A 10 0.27 -13.19 13.56
C LEU A 10 1.25 -13.12 14.74
N LYS A 11 1.65 -14.26 15.32
CA LYS A 11 2.53 -14.29 16.52
C LYS A 11 4.01 -14.00 16.24
N MET A 12 4.47 -14.08 14.99
CA MET A 12 5.87 -13.83 14.59
C MET A 12 6.03 -12.61 13.67
N CYS A 13 5.00 -11.76 13.58
CA CYS A 13 5.01 -10.57 12.72
C CYS A 13 5.68 -9.37 13.39
N CYS A 14 6.51 -8.64 12.64
CA CYS A 14 6.69 -7.21 12.90
C CYS A 14 5.53 -6.48 12.20
N GLY A 15 4.65 -5.85 12.98
CA GLY A 15 3.46 -5.17 12.49
C GLY A 15 3.55 -3.67 12.70
N GLU A 16 3.20 -2.91 11.67
CA GLU A 16 3.07 -1.46 11.73
C GLU A 16 1.61 -1.09 11.44
N THR A 17 1.06 -0.18 12.23
CA THR A 17 -0.25 0.43 11.95
C THR A 17 0.00 1.81 11.36
N TYR A 18 -0.62 2.08 10.22
CA TYR A 18 -0.57 3.38 9.56
C TYR A 18 -1.89 4.09 9.76
N GLU A 19 -1.82 5.25 10.41
CA GLU A 19 -2.92 6.15 10.71
C GLU A 19 -2.41 7.60 10.72
N ASN A 20 -3.31 8.57 10.79
CA ASN A 20 -2.99 10.01 10.77
C ASN A 20 -2.16 10.43 9.53
N MET A 21 -2.46 9.81 8.39
CA MET A 21 -1.78 10.10 7.13
C MET A 21 -2.38 11.33 6.43
N TRP A 22 -1.61 11.94 5.55
CA TRP A 22 -2.01 13.06 4.71
C TRP A 22 -1.68 12.75 3.26
N ALA A 23 -2.63 13.02 2.36
CA ALA A 23 -2.41 13.02 0.93
C ALA A 23 -2.05 14.44 0.48
N VAL A 24 -1.08 14.56 -0.41
CA VAL A 24 -0.57 15.84 -0.91
C VAL A 24 -0.54 15.82 -2.43
N SER A 25 -1.16 16.80 -3.09
CA SER A 25 -0.94 17.08 -4.50
C SER A 25 0.22 18.07 -4.67
N LEU A 26 1.12 17.76 -5.60
CA LEU A 26 2.31 18.56 -5.83
C LEU A 26 2.08 19.63 -6.89
N ASP A 27 2.63 20.81 -6.66
CA ASP A 27 2.80 21.79 -7.74
C ASP A 27 3.88 21.34 -8.74
N ARG A 28 3.98 22.04 -9.86
CA ARG A 28 4.96 21.73 -10.91
C ARG A 28 6.41 21.82 -10.41
N ALA A 29 6.74 22.77 -9.55
CA ALA A 29 8.11 22.96 -9.06
C ALA A 29 8.51 21.82 -8.11
N GLN A 30 7.58 21.36 -7.25
CA GLN A 30 7.74 20.21 -6.38
C GLN A 30 7.86 18.92 -7.19
N HIS A 31 6.95 18.69 -8.14
CA HIS A 31 6.96 17.53 -9.03
C HIS A 31 8.33 17.33 -9.72
N LEU A 32 8.91 18.40 -10.26
CA LEU A 32 10.22 18.36 -10.94
C LEU A 32 11.39 17.95 -10.03
N ARG A 33 11.23 18.04 -8.70
CA ARG A 33 12.22 17.58 -7.71
C ARG A 33 12.02 16.12 -7.29
N THR A 34 10.96 15.48 -7.78
CA THR A 34 10.65 14.07 -7.49
C THR A 34 10.94 13.17 -8.69
N CYS A 35 10.80 11.85 -8.51
CA CYS A 35 10.88 10.87 -9.60
C CYS A 35 9.59 10.82 -10.45
N ASN A 36 9.10 11.99 -10.88
CA ASN A 36 7.89 12.17 -11.71
C ASN A 36 6.57 11.83 -10.98
N TYR A 37 6.50 12.07 -9.67
CA TYR A 37 5.29 11.87 -8.86
C TYR A 37 4.47 13.15 -8.79
N TRP A 38 3.14 13.01 -8.74
CA TRP A 38 2.22 14.14 -8.60
C TRP A 38 1.46 14.13 -7.28
N TYR A 39 1.36 12.96 -6.65
CA TYR A 39 0.62 12.77 -5.42
C TYR A 39 1.48 11.98 -4.44
N LEU A 40 1.49 12.40 -3.18
CA LEU A 40 2.21 11.72 -2.10
C LEU A 40 1.24 11.40 -0.97
N VAL A 41 1.56 10.37 -0.20
CA VAL A 41 0.99 10.15 1.12
C VAL A 41 2.14 10.16 2.13
N ASP A 42 1.95 10.87 3.23
CA ASP A 42 2.89 10.91 4.36
C ASP A 42 2.15 10.84 5.70
N ASN A 43 2.89 10.89 6.81
CA ASN A 43 2.35 11.04 8.17
C ASN A 43 2.88 12.30 8.87
N TYR A 44 3.02 13.41 8.13
CA TYR A 44 3.71 14.66 8.49
C TYR A 44 5.22 14.57 8.75
N ALA A 45 5.74 13.41 9.19
CA ALA A 45 7.14 13.26 9.54
C ALA A 45 7.93 12.49 8.48
N THR A 46 7.31 11.50 7.83
CA THR A 46 8.00 10.57 6.93
C THR A 46 7.15 10.29 5.70
N PRO A 47 7.73 10.36 4.48
CA PRO A 47 7.06 9.93 3.27
C PRO A 47 6.62 8.47 3.39
N HIS A 48 5.35 8.21 3.14
CA HIS A 48 4.78 6.88 3.24
C HIS A 48 4.73 6.19 1.87
N THR A 49 4.16 6.84 0.86
CA THR A 49 4.16 6.36 -0.54
C THR A 49 3.92 7.50 -1.53
N ALA A 50 4.09 7.23 -2.83
CA ALA A 50 4.03 8.23 -3.89
C ALA A 50 3.40 7.68 -5.18
N PHE A 51 2.62 8.51 -5.86
CA PHE A 51 1.83 8.14 -7.03
C PHE A 51 2.05 9.12 -8.18
N ARG A 52 2.02 8.58 -9.40
CA ARG A 52 2.14 9.38 -10.64
C ARG A 52 0.81 9.97 -11.07
N THR A 53 -0.30 9.37 -10.68
CA THR A 53 -1.64 9.79 -11.10
C THR A 53 -2.58 9.81 -9.90
N LYS A 54 -3.65 10.59 -10.01
CA LYS A 54 -4.67 10.70 -8.97
C LYS A 54 -5.43 9.39 -8.83
N GLU A 55 -5.72 8.77 -9.95
CA GLU A 55 -6.46 7.52 -10.09
C GLU A 55 -5.72 6.37 -9.39
N HIS A 56 -4.38 6.32 -9.48
CA HIS A 56 -3.59 5.31 -8.78
C HIS A 56 -3.62 5.53 -7.26
N MET A 57 -3.51 6.78 -6.80
CA MET A 57 -3.66 7.11 -5.38
C MET A 57 -5.05 6.75 -4.85
N GLU A 58 -6.11 7.08 -5.59
CA GLU A 58 -7.49 6.77 -5.21
C GLU A 58 -7.75 5.26 -5.20
N ALA A 59 -7.20 4.51 -6.18
CA ALA A 59 -7.27 3.06 -6.19
C ALA A 59 -6.57 2.44 -4.96
N TRP A 60 -5.43 3.02 -4.54
CA TRP A 60 -4.72 2.63 -3.32
C TRP A 60 -5.53 2.90 -2.05
N LEU A 61 -6.13 4.10 -1.92
CA LEU A 61 -7.00 4.44 -0.80
C LEU A 61 -8.19 3.49 -0.72
N ASN A 62 -8.88 3.26 -1.84
CA ASN A 62 -10.02 2.36 -1.93
C ASN A 62 -9.66 0.91 -1.60
N LEU A 63 -8.49 0.45 -2.05
CA LEU A 63 -7.98 -0.90 -1.74
C LEU A 63 -7.83 -1.10 -0.22
N LEU A 64 -7.40 -0.06 0.50
CA LEU A 64 -7.13 -0.10 1.93
C LEU A 64 -8.34 0.32 2.79
N GLY A 65 -9.48 0.63 2.17
CA GLY A 65 -10.66 1.15 2.89
C GLY A 65 -10.41 2.54 3.50
N LEU A 66 -9.52 3.32 2.90
CA LEU A 66 -9.20 4.69 3.31
C LEU A 66 -9.97 5.69 2.46
N ALA A 67 -10.15 6.91 2.99
CA ALA A 67 -10.77 8.01 2.29
C ALA A 67 -10.01 9.32 2.53
N LEU A 68 -10.26 10.34 1.71
CA LEU A 68 -9.83 11.70 2.02
C LEU A 68 -10.93 12.42 2.80
N GLU A 69 -10.55 13.18 3.83
CA GLU A 69 -11.48 14.03 4.61
C GLU A 69 -12.08 15.12 3.71
N GLU A 70 -11.25 15.68 2.82
CA GLU A 70 -11.64 16.62 1.79
C GLU A 70 -10.98 16.24 0.45
N PRO A 71 -11.60 16.52 -0.70
CA PRO A 71 -10.97 16.22 -1.98
C PRO A 71 -9.71 17.07 -2.22
N LEU A 72 -8.67 16.45 -2.76
CA LEU A 72 -7.53 17.19 -3.32
C LEU A 72 -7.95 18.02 -4.54
N PRO A 73 -7.18 19.07 -4.89
CA PRO A 73 -7.39 19.85 -6.11
C PRO A 73 -7.64 18.97 -7.34
N GLN A 74 -8.58 19.40 -8.19
CA GLN A 74 -8.95 18.64 -9.39
C GLN A 74 -7.91 18.77 -10.51
N LYS A 75 -7.16 19.87 -10.53
CA LYS A 75 -6.17 20.16 -11.57
C LYS A 75 -4.80 19.64 -11.14
N THR A 76 -4.23 18.73 -11.92
CA THR A 76 -2.85 18.28 -11.75
C THR A 76 -1.88 19.47 -11.80
N GLY A 77 -0.94 19.52 -10.86
CA GLY A 77 0.04 20.60 -10.72
C GLY A 77 -0.44 21.77 -9.85
N GLU A 78 -1.61 21.65 -9.23
CA GLU A 78 -2.05 22.53 -8.14
C GLU A 78 -1.72 21.91 -6.80
N HIS A 79 -1.09 22.69 -5.92
CA HIS A 79 -0.73 22.23 -4.60
C HIS A 79 -1.94 22.18 -3.68
N GLY A 80 -2.04 21.11 -2.90
CA GLY A 80 -3.08 20.92 -1.90
C GLY A 80 -2.76 19.73 -1.02
N SER A 81 -3.44 19.65 0.12
CA SER A 81 -3.27 18.56 1.07
C SER A 81 -4.61 18.22 1.72
N ALA A 82 -4.84 16.94 1.96
CA ALA A 82 -6.04 16.46 2.64
C ALA A 82 -5.68 15.35 3.62
N LYS A 83 -6.34 15.35 4.78
CA LYS A 83 -6.18 14.28 5.76
C LYS A 83 -6.75 12.97 5.18
N VAL A 84 -6.04 11.88 5.40
CA VAL A 84 -6.53 10.53 5.10
C VAL A 84 -7.29 10.00 6.32
N VAL A 85 -8.54 9.64 6.11
CA VAL A 85 -9.43 9.04 7.09
C VAL A 85 -9.33 7.52 7.02
N GLY A 86 -9.20 6.89 8.19
CA GLY A 86 -9.05 5.45 8.34
C GLY A 86 -7.63 5.06 8.73
N ARG A 87 -7.40 3.74 8.75
CA ARG A 87 -6.11 3.13 9.06
C ARG A 87 -6.00 1.77 8.42
N TYR A 88 -4.77 1.32 8.27
CA TYR A 88 -4.50 -0.05 7.84
C TYR A 88 -3.25 -0.59 8.54
N LYS A 89 -3.09 -1.91 8.54
CA LYS A 89 -1.92 -2.58 9.12
C LYS A 89 -1.07 -3.20 8.04
N ARG A 90 0.25 -3.12 8.20
CA ARG A 90 1.20 -3.89 7.42
C ARG A 90 1.95 -4.84 8.33
N LEU A 91 1.92 -6.12 7.99
CA LEU A 91 2.63 -7.17 8.71
C LEU A 91 3.75 -7.70 7.82
N SER A 92 5.00 -7.55 8.27
CA SER A 92 6.11 -8.26 7.64
C SER A 92 6.34 -9.58 8.37
N VAL A 93 6.25 -10.68 7.62
CA VAL A 93 6.26 -12.03 8.18
C VAL A 93 7.50 -12.80 7.77
N VAL A 94 8.15 -13.41 8.75
CA VAL A 94 9.13 -14.46 8.50
C VAL A 94 8.37 -15.77 8.61
N CYS A 95 8.11 -16.42 7.49
CA CYS A 95 7.39 -17.70 7.44
C CYS A 95 8.00 -18.63 6.37
N SER A 96 7.63 -19.91 6.42
CA SER A 96 7.90 -20.85 5.34
C SER A 96 7.01 -20.55 4.12
N GLN A 97 7.40 -21.11 2.97
CA GLN A 97 6.57 -21.01 1.76
C GLN A 97 5.21 -21.71 1.97
N GLU A 98 5.20 -22.85 2.65
CA GLU A 98 3.98 -23.62 2.94
C GLU A 98 2.99 -22.81 3.81
N GLU A 99 3.50 -22.13 4.84
CA GLU A 99 2.70 -21.24 5.69
C GLU A 99 2.10 -20.09 4.87
N TRP A 100 2.92 -19.45 4.02
CA TRP A 100 2.46 -18.42 3.12
C TRP A 100 1.39 -18.93 2.16
N ASP A 101 1.61 -20.08 1.53
CA ASP A 101 0.71 -20.68 0.56
C ASP A 101 -0.58 -21.20 1.21
N SER A 102 -0.55 -21.55 2.50
CA SER A 102 -1.74 -21.90 3.28
C SER A 102 -2.65 -20.70 3.54
N PHE A 103 -2.10 -19.47 3.57
CA PHE A 103 -2.88 -18.28 3.81
C PHE A 103 -3.81 -18.00 2.62
N ARG A 104 -5.12 -17.97 2.88
CA ARG A 104 -6.18 -17.67 1.90
C ARG A 104 -6.58 -16.21 2.05
N PRO A 105 -6.07 -15.29 1.23
CA PRO A 105 -6.43 -13.88 1.34
C PRO A 105 -7.81 -13.59 0.73
N GLU A 106 -8.35 -12.42 1.06
CA GLU A 106 -9.44 -11.80 0.30
C GLU A 106 -8.93 -11.26 -1.03
N LYS A 107 -7.71 -10.70 -1.04
CA LYS A 107 -7.06 -10.12 -2.22
C LYS A 107 -5.56 -10.37 -2.21
N GLU A 108 -4.98 -10.56 -3.39
CA GLU A 108 -3.54 -10.49 -3.60
C GLU A 108 -3.20 -9.24 -4.41
N VAL A 109 -2.20 -8.50 -3.95
CA VAL A 109 -1.73 -7.28 -4.60
C VAL A 109 -0.21 -7.32 -4.71
N ARG A 110 0.35 -6.50 -5.62
CA ARG A 110 1.80 -6.28 -5.64
C ARG A 110 2.11 -5.10 -4.73
N MET A 111 3.22 -5.12 -4.00
CA MET A 111 3.65 -3.95 -3.23
C MET A 111 5.16 -3.80 -3.17
N VAL A 112 5.65 -2.59 -2.93
CA VAL A 112 7.09 -2.36 -2.74
C VAL A 112 7.51 -2.72 -1.31
N SER A 113 8.43 -3.67 -1.17
CA SER A 113 9.10 -3.98 0.09
C SER A 113 10.60 -4.09 -0.16
N ASN A 114 11.41 -3.33 0.60
CA ASN A 114 12.87 -3.25 0.42
C ASN A 114 13.30 -2.98 -1.03
N GLY A 115 12.61 -2.04 -1.72
CA GLY A 115 12.92 -1.62 -3.09
C GLY A 115 12.49 -2.58 -4.21
N ARG A 116 11.83 -3.69 -3.88
CA ARG A 116 11.34 -4.69 -4.85
C ARG A 116 9.83 -4.84 -4.75
N TYR A 117 9.15 -4.96 -5.89
CA TYR A 117 7.75 -5.35 -5.91
C TYR A 117 7.63 -6.82 -5.53
N THR A 118 6.75 -7.15 -4.60
CA THR A 118 6.47 -8.51 -4.15
C THR A 118 4.97 -8.73 -3.93
N ALA A 119 4.56 -9.96 -3.68
CA ALA A 119 3.18 -10.28 -3.41
C ALA A 119 2.85 -9.88 -1.97
N ALA A 120 1.73 -9.21 -1.80
CA ALA A 120 1.09 -9.03 -0.51
C ALA A 120 -0.28 -9.69 -0.52
N LYS A 121 -0.60 -10.32 0.61
CA LYS A 121 -1.88 -10.98 0.84
C LYS A 121 -2.69 -10.12 1.80
N MET A 122 -3.90 -9.76 1.41
CA MET A 122 -4.76 -8.85 2.16
C MET A 122 -6.00 -9.55 2.70
N PHE A 123 -6.43 -9.11 3.87
CA PHE A 123 -7.70 -9.46 4.50
C PHE A 123 -8.22 -8.28 5.33
N THR A 124 -9.48 -8.34 5.72
CA THR A 124 -10.11 -7.29 6.51
C THR A 124 -10.38 -7.80 7.93
N GLU A 125 -9.96 -7.05 8.95
CA GLU A 125 -10.30 -7.35 10.34
C GLU A 125 -11.79 -7.09 10.63
N LYS A 126 -12.28 -7.57 11.79
CA LYS A 126 -13.69 -7.42 12.17
C LYS A 126 -14.14 -5.96 12.31
N ASP A 127 -13.21 -5.06 12.60
CA ASP A 127 -13.47 -3.62 12.74
C ASP A 127 -13.38 -2.87 11.39
N GLY A 128 -13.17 -3.59 10.28
CA GLY A 128 -13.01 -3.01 8.95
C GLY A 128 -11.59 -2.61 8.58
N THR A 129 -10.60 -2.78 9.49
CA THR A 129 -9.21 -2.43 9.21
C THR A 129 -8.62 -3.38 8.16
N ALA A 130 -8.11 -2.83 7.05
CA ALA A 130 -7.37 -3.61 6.07
C ALA A 130 -6.02 -4.05 6.66
N VAL A 131 -5.67 -5.32 6.49
CA VAL A 131 -4.39 -5.88 6.91
C VAL A 131 -3.66 -6.44 5.69
N MET A 132 -2.45 -5.95 5.48
CA MET A 132 -1.58 -6.34 4.39
C MET A 132 -0.40 -7.15 4.93
N VAL A 133 -0.38 -8.43 4.57
CA VAL A 133 0.69 -9.36 4.96
C VAL A 133 1.71 -9.43 3.83
N VAL A 134 2.98 -9.27 4.17
CA VAL A 134 4.09 -9.15 3.22
C VAL A 134 5.21 -10.09 3.65
N PRO A 135 5.73 -10.94 2.75
CA PRO A 135 6.85 -11.80 3.08
C PRO A 135 8.10 -10.96 3.37
N ASN A 136 8.81 -11.34 4.43
CA ASN A 136 10.08 -10.72 4.78
C ASN A 136 11.04 -10.75 3.56
N PRO A 137 11.81 -9.68 3.30
CA PRO A 137 12.76 -9.64 2.19
C PRO A 137 13.78 -10.79 2.17
N ASN A 138 14.05 -11.42 3.32
CA ASN A 138 15.00 -12.52 3.43
C ASN A 138 14.41 -13.89 3.08
N CYS A 139 13.08 -14.01 2.92
CA CYS A 139 12.43 -15.25 2.48
C CYS A 139 12.84 -15.58 1.04
N LYS A 140 13.64 -16.64 0.82
CA LYS A 140 14.17 -16.98 -0.51
C LYS A 140 13.12 -17.37 -1.55
N TRP A 141 11.95 -17.81 -1.08
CA TRP A 141 10.78 -18.14 -1.91
C TRP A 141 9.96 -16.90 -2.30
N ARG A 142 10.28 -15.72 -1.74
CA ARG A 142 9.56 -14.47 -2.01
C ARG A 142 9.64 -14.14 -3.50
N LYS A 143 8.49 -14.13 -4.15
CA LYS A 143 8.38 -13.70 -5.55
C LYS A 143 8.66 -12.20 -5.67
N GLU A 144 9.55 -11.85 -6.60
CA GLU A 144 9.77 -10.48 -7.03
C GLU A 144 9.12 -10.25 -8.39
N TYR A 145 8.53 -9.08 -8.58
CA TYR A 145 7.90 -8.67 -9.84
C TYR A 145 8.72 -7.57 -10.50
N ASP A 146 8.66 -7.52 -11.83
CA ASP A 146 9.29 -6.46 -12.60
C ASP A 146 8.67 -5.09 -12.30
N HIS A 147 9.53 -4.07 -12.23
CA HIS A 147 9.11 -2.70 -11.91
C HIS A 147 8.32 -2.05 -13.04
N ALA A 148 8.72 -2.25 -14.29
CA ALA A 148 8.04 -1.63 -15.43
C ALA A 148 6.68 -2.29 -15.66
N GLU A 149 6.60 -3.61 -15.58
CA GLU A 149 5.34 -4.36 -15.66
C GLU A 149 4.36 -3.91 -14.56
N THR A 150 4.83 -3.84 -13.31
CA THR A 150 3.96 -3.45 -12.18
C THR A 150 3.52 -2.00 -12.27
N ARG A 151 4.40 -1.09 -12.73
CA ARG A 151 4.01 0.31 -12.99
C ARG A 151 2.97 0.42 -14.09
N ALA A 152 3.09 -0.35 -15.18
CA ALA A 152 2.11 -0.35 -16.25
C ALA A 152 0.73 -0.86 -15.80
N LEU A 153 0.68 -1.74 -14.79
CA LEU A 153 -0.57 -2.15 -14.13
C LEU A 153 -1.15 -1.02 -13.26
N ASN A 154 -0.29 -0.37 -12.46
CA ASN A 154 -0.68 0.77 -11.62
C ASN A 154 -1.24 1.95 -12.40
N ASP A 155 -0.60 2.29 -13.52
CA ASP A 155 -1.05 3.37 -14.40
C ASP A 155 -2.44 3.05 -15.01
N LYS A 156 -2.87 1.77 -15.00
CA LYS A 156 -4.21 1.31 -15.39
C LYS A 156 -5.17 1.14 -14.20
N GLY A 157 -4.76 1.51 -12.98
CA GLY A 157 -5.54 1.32 -11.75
C GLY A 157 -5.61 -0.14 -11.28
N ILE A 158 -4.76 -1.03 -11.80
CA ILE A 158 -4.75 -2.44 -11.46
C ILE A 158 -3.81 -2.66 -10.26
N LEU A 159 -4.39 -2.51 -9.07
CA LEU A 159 -3.95 -2.90 -7.72
C LEU A 159 -2.49 -3.38 -7.56
N ALA A 160 -1.51 -2.46 -7.61
CA ALA A 160 -0.33 -2.55 -6.76
C ALA A 160 -0.36 -1.45 -5.70
N ALA A 161 -0.10 -1.84 -4.46
CA ALA A 161 -0.11 -1.01 -3.28
C ALA A 161 1.27 -0.45 -2.89
#